data_AF-D7MBH4-F1
#
_entry.id   AF-D7MBH4-F1
#
_cell.length_a   1.000
_cell.length_b   1.000
_cell.length_c   1.000
_cell.angle_alpha   90.00
_cell.angle_beta   90.00
_cell.angle_gamma   90.00
#
_symmetry.space_group_name_H-M   'P 1'
#
loop_
_entity.id
_entity.type
_entity.pdbx_description
1 polymer ?
#
loop_
_entity_poly.entity_id
_entity_poly.type
_entity_poly.pdbx_seq_one_letter_code
_entity_poly.pdbx_strand_id
1 'polypeptide(L)'
;ETCNGIVPVLRVFNATASYVDQGGGKRKGIHLTINPFFFPFQEEHRARDLFYGLWIPYLFMERVQTDGQWSLFCSNEAPGLADCCGAEFEKLYTQYENVGKAKKVVQAQQQLWYEILTSQVKTGTPYMLFKVRNKAINKICIPLMSSNLCTEIVEYTSPAETAVCNLASIVLPRFCKGESRGQYLTTWFILLTKTYYHALKSSSEIATKEGAYETYQGSPGVVQPATWSVIPSDRWDWAALMDMISKNVIRNSLLVALMPTASTSQILGNNECFEPYTSNVFSRRVLCNKF
;
A
#
# COMPACT_ATOMS: atom_id res chain seq x y z
N GLU A 1 -3.71 -34.33 11.68
CA GLU A 1 -3.47 -34.20 10.23
C GLU A 1 -2.47 -33.07 9.99
N THR A 2 -1.47 -33.28 9.16
CA THR A 2 -0.46 -32.26 8.81
C THR A 2 -0.97 -31.43 7.63
N CYS A 3 -1.04 -30.10 7.80
CA CYS A 3 -1.41 -29.18 6.73
C CYS A 3 -0.31 -29.14 5.64
N ASN A 4 -0.70 -29.17 4.35
CA ASN A 4 0.22 -29.13 3.21
C ASN A 4 0.81 -27.72 2.94
N GLY A 5 0.59 -26.77 3.85
CA GLY A 5 1.08 -25.39 3.75
C GLY A 5 0.32 -24.51 2.76
N ILE A 6 0.81 -23.28 2.57
CA ILE A 6 0.15 -22.27 1.73
C ILE A 6 0.31 -22.54 0.22
N VAL A 7 1.36 -23.25 -0.16
CA VAL A 7 1.77 -23.33 -1.57
C VAL A 7 0.77 -24.05 -2.49
N PRO A 8 0.17 -25.19 -2.11
CA PRO A 8 -0.89 -25.80 -2.92
C PRO A 8 -2.08 -24.86 -3.15
N VAL A 9 -2.46 -24.08 -2.14
CA VAL A 9 -3.53 -23.08 -2.24
C VAL A 9 -3.17 -22.00 -3.26
N LEU A 10 -1.92 -21.52 -3.24
CA LEU A 10 -1.43 -20.53 -4.22
C LEU A 10 -1.47 -21.05 -5.65
N ARG A 11 -1.24 -22.35 -5.88
CA ARG A 11 -1.35 -22.93 -7.23
C ARG A 11 -2.79 -22.90 -7.76
N VAL A 12 -3.78 -23.08 -6.88
CA VAL A 12 -5.20 -22.93 -7.25
C VAL A 12 -5.48 -21.48 -7.66
N PHE A 13 -5.06 -20.50 -6.85
CA PHE A 13 -5.20 -19.08 -7.22
C PHE A 13 -4.47 -18.73 -8.52
N ASN A 14 -3.29 -19.30 -8.76
CA ASN A 14 -2.56 -19.09 -10.01
C ASN A 14 -3.33 -19.65 -11.21
N ALA A 15 -3.89 -20.85 -11.09
CA ALA A 15 -4.71 -21.44 -12.15
C ALA A 15 -5.96 -20.59 -12.43
N THR A 16 -6.64 -20.10 -11.39
CA THR A 16 -7.79 -19.20 -11.52
C THR A 16 -7.40 -17.89 -12.20
N ALA A 17 -6.30 -17.27 -11.80
CA ALA A 17 -5.81 -16.03 -12.40
C ALA A 17 -5.47 -16.20 -13.89
N SER A 18 -4.96 -17.38 -14.27
CA SER A 18 -4.68 -17.72 -15.67
C SER A 18 -5.93 -18.10 -16.47
N TYR A 19 -6.97 -18.62 -15.83
CA TYR A 19 -8.24 -18.96 -16.47
C TYR A 19 -9.11 -17.71 -16.75
N VAL A 20 -9.16 -16.76 -15.80
CA VAL A 20 -9.97 -15.54 -15.90
C VAL A 20 -9.13 -14.40 -16.51
N ASP A 21 -8.79 -14.53 -17.78
CA ASP A 21 -7.79 -13.68 -18.47
C ASP A 21 -8.32 -12.34 -19.03
N GLN A 22 -9.50 -11.90 -18.59
CA GLN A 22 -10.21 -10.69 -19.07
C GLN A 22 -10.35 -10.59 -20.61
N GLY A 23 -10.21 -11.69 -21.35
CA GLY A 23 -10.37 -11.74 -22.81
C GLY A 23 -9.28 -10.99 -23.58
N GLY A 24 -8.13 -11.63 -23.77
CA GLY A 24 -7.18 -11.22 -24.82
C GLY A 24 -5.95 -10.42 -24.36
N GLY A 25 -5.36 -10.77 -23.22
CA GLY A 25 -4.00 -10.31 -22.87
C GLY A 25 -3.90 -9.00 -22.07
N LYS A 26 -5.00 -8.57 -21.42
CA LYS A 26 -4.94 -7.52 -20.38
C LYS A 26 -4.27 -8.05 -19.11
N ARG A 27 -3.73 -7.14 -18.29
CA ARG A 27 -2.88 -7.46 -17.12
C ARG A 27 -3.58 -8.48 -16.23
N LYS A 28 -3.00 -9.69 -16.16
CA LYS A 28 -3.29 -10.68 -15.12
C LYS A 28 -3.01 -10.04 -13.76
N GLY A 29 -3.62 -10.51 -12.69
CA GLY A 29 -3.01 -10.28 -11.38
C GLY A 29 -3.95 -10.38 -10.21
N ILE A 30 -3.82 -11.47 -9.48
CA ILE A 30 -4.16 -11.50 -8.06
C ILE A 30 -2.89 -11.10 -7.31
N HIS A 31 -2.99 -10.06 -6.49
CA HIS A 31 -1.94 -9.70 -5.55
C HIS A 31 -2.18 -10.39 -4.21
N LEU A 32 -1.12 -10.97 -3.66
CA LEU A 32 -1.15 -11.64 -2.38
C LEU A 32 -0.15 -10.99 -1.44
N THR A 33 -0.68 -10.46 -0.35
CA THR A 33 0.12 -9.89 0.71
C THR A 33 0.42 -10.94 1.79
N ILE A 34 1.68 -11.06 2.17
CA ILE A 34 2.17 -12.08 3.12
C ILE A 34 3.01 -11.40 4.20
N ASN A 35 2.84 -11.83 5.44
CA ASN A 35 3.67 -11.34 6.54
C ASN A 35 5.01 -12.12 6.58
N PRO A 36 6.16 -11.47 6.84
CA PRO A 36 7.47 -12.11 6.80
C PRO A 36 7.67 -13.18 7.88
N PHE A 37 6.82 -13.22 8.92
CA PHE A 37 6.83 -14.27 9.94
C PHE A 37 6.06 -15.54 9.55
N PHE A 38 5.40 -15.55 8.37
CA PHE A 38 4.76 -16.73 7.78
C PHE A 38 5.50 -17.22 6.52
N PHE A 39 6.74 -16.81 6.30
CA PHE A 39 7.49 -17.06 5.06
C PHE A 39 8.13 -18.45 5.03
N PRO A 40 7.68 -19.36 4.15
CA PRO A 40 8.63 -20.28 3.53
C PRO A 40 8.33 -20.48 2.04
N PHE A 41 8.84 -19.60 1.17
CA PHE A 41 8.87 -19.92 -0.26
C PHE A 41 10.22 -20.58 -0.60
N GLN A 42 10.22 -21.91 -0.67
CA GLN A 42 11.25 -22.64 -1.41
C GLN A 42 11.00 -22.47 -2.91
N GLU A 43 12.07 -22.25 -3.69
CA GLU A 43 12.10 -21.88 -5.12
C GLU A 43 11.27 -22.79 -6.07
N GLU A 44 10.88 -23.99 -5.64
CA GLU A 44 10.31 -25.00 -6.54
C GLU A 44 8.84 -24.78 -6.93
N HIS A 45 8.12 -23.81 -6.38
CA HIS A 45 6.66 -23.77 -6.51
C HIS A 45 6.15 -22.48 -7.17
N ARG A 46 6.19 -22.53 -8.51
CA ARG A 46 5.99 -21.48 -9.51
C ARG A 46 4.52 -21.04 -9.68
N ALA A 47 3.95 -20.33 -8.72
CA ALA A 47 2.74 -19.54 -8.96
C ALA A 47 3.11 -18.16 -9.57
N ARG A 48 3.58 -18.19 -10.82
CA ARG A 48 4.20 -17.04 -11.52
C ARG A 48 3.22 -15.98 -12.01
N ASP A 49 1.94 -16.32 -12.16
CA ASP A 49 0.90 -15.39 -12.60
C ASP A 49 0.33 -14.55 -11.43
N LEU A 50 0.82 -14.81 -10.21
CA LEU A 50 0.47 -14.06 -9.00
C LEU A 50 1.53 -12.98 -8.72
N PHE A 51 1.07 -11.88 -8.13
CA PHE A 51 1.95 -10.84 -7.60
C PHE A 51 2.07 -10.99 -6.10
N TYR A 52 3.27 -10.88 -5.57
CA TYR A 52 3.52 -11.01 -4.13
C TYR A 52 3.86 -9.66 -3.52
N GLY A 53 3.34 -9.42 -2.32
CA GLY A 53 3.70 -8.29 -1.46
C GLY A 53 4.03 -8.76 -0.07
N LEU A 54 4.97 -8.08 0.58
CA LEU A 54 5.29 -8.29 1.98
C LEU A 54 4.63 -7.20 2.82
N TRP A 55 3.90 -7.60 3.86
CA TRP A 55 3.40 -6.71 4.91
C TRP A 55 4.36 -6.74 6.08
N ILE A 56 5.27 -5.78 6.09
CA ILE A 56 6.47 -5.80 6.92
C ILE A 56 6.20 -5.04 8.22
N PRO A 57 6.25 -5.70 9.39
CA PRO A 57 6.23 -5.01 10.67
C PRO A 57 7.56 -4.29 10.90
N TYR A 58 7.53 -3.15 11.57
CA TYR A 58 8.74 -2.38 11.90
C TYR A 58 9.77 -3.18 12.69
N LEU A 59 9.32 -4.04 13.62
CA LEU A 59 10.19 -4.94 14.38
C LEU A 59 11.10 -5.79 13.48
N PHE A 60 10.61 -6.24 12.32
CA PHE A 60 11.42 -7.01 11.38
C PHE A 60 12.62 -6.17 10.89
N MET A 61 12.39 -4.92 10.50
CA MET A 61 13.46 -4.05 10.04
C MET A 61 14.46 -3.69 11.14
N GLU A 62 13.99 -3.52 12.37
CA GLU A 62 14.88 -3.31 13.53
C GLU A 62 15.79 -4.52 13.75
N ARG A 63 15.26 -5.75 13.60
CA ARG A 63 16.07 -6.98 13.67
C ARG A 63 17.00 -7.15 12.48
N VAL A 64 16.60 -6.74 11.28
CA VAL A 64 17.51 -6.73 10.12
C VAL A 64 18.66 -5.76 10.34
N GLN A 65 18.39 -4.57 10.89
CA GLN A 65 19.42 -3.56 11.17
C GLN A 65 20.39 -3.98 12.28
N THR A 66 19.90 -4.72 13.27
CA THR A 66 20.70 -5.17 14.44
C THR A 66 21.30 -6.56 14.26
N ASP A 67 21.16 -7.17 13.07
CA ASP A 67 21.52 -8.57 12.78
C ASP A 67 20.95 -9.56 13.83
N GLY A 68 19.71 -9.30 14.24
CA GLY A 68 18.98 -10.11 15.20
C GLY A 68 18.35 -11.36 14.59
N GLN A 69 17.93 -12.27 15.47
CA GLN A 69 17.15 -13.46 15.10
C GLN A 69 15.70 -13.09 14.76
N TRP A 70 15.09 -13.79 13.81
CA TRP A 70 13.69 -13.66 13.43
C TRP A 70 12.98 -15.00 13.54
N SER A 71 11.86 -15.03 14.25
CA SER A 71 11.05 -16.22 14.47
C SER A 71 9.92 -16.33 13.44
N LEU A 72 9.82 -17.51 12.83
CA LEU A 72 8.74 -17.89 11.93
C LEU A 72 7.70 -18.69 12.70
N PHE A 73 6.44 -18.31 12.53
CA PHE A 73 5.30 -18.89 13.27
C PHE A 73 4.35 -19.62 12.32
N CYS A 74 3.51 -20.49 12.88
CA CYS A 74 2.32 -21.00 12.21
C CYS A 74 1.12 -20.14 12.61
N SER A 75 0.29 -19.72 11.66
CA SER A 75 -0.87 -18.84 11.92
C SER A 75 -1.86 -19.44 12.93
N ASN A 76 -2.00 -20.77 12.93
CA ASN A 76 -2.86 -21.49 13.86
C ASN A 76 -2.32 -21.50 15.29
N GLU A 77 -0.99 -21.48 15.47
CA GLU A 77 -0.36 -21.58 16.80
C GLU A 77 -0.07 -20.21 17.43
N ALA A 78 0.09 -19.19 16.58
CA ALA A 78 0.29 -17.80 16.95
C ALA A 78 -0.85 -16.91 16.38
N PRO A 79 -2.11 -17.11 16.82
CA PRO A 79 -3.25 -16.32 16.34
C PRO A 79 -3.11 -14.86 16.75
N GLY A 80 -3.76 -13.96 16.02
CA GLY A 80 -3.78 -12.53 16.33
C GLY A 80 -2.55 -11.73 15.88
N LEU A 81 -1.44 -12.38 15.50
CA LEU A 81 -0.25 -11.67 14.97
C LEU A 81 -0.54 -10.88 13.68
N ALA A 82 -1.45 -11.38 12.84
CA ALA A 82 -1.86 -10.67 11.64
C ALA A 82 -2.74 -9.45 11.98
N ASP A 83 -3.54 -9.55 13.03
CA ASP A 83 -4.57 -8.56 13.41
C ASP A 83 -4.01 -7.35 14.20
N CYS A 84 -2.81 -7.45 14.77
CA CYS A 84 -2.23 -6.39 15.61
C CYS A 84 -1.09 -5.62 14.93
N CYS A 85 -0.91 -4.34 15.27
CA CYS A 85 0.10 -3.44 14.70
C CYS A 85 0.95 -2.76 15.81
N GLY A 86 2.14 -2.27 15.46
CA GLY A 86 3.00 -1.49 16.37
C GLY A 86 3.37 -2.22 17.68
N ALA A 87 3.28 -1.51 18.81
CA ALA A 87 3.66 -2.03 20.13
C ALA A 87 2.86 -3.27 20.57
N GLU A 88 1.59 -3.39 20.16
CA GLU A 88 0.79 -4.59 20.44
C GLU A 88 1.33 -5.82 19.69
N PHE A 89 1.74 -5.61 18.44
CA PHE A 89 2.40 -6.64 17.65
C PHE A 89 3.72 -7.04 18.28
N GLU A 90 4.57 -6.09 18.64
CA GLU A 90 5.87 -6.35 19.25
C GLU A 90 5.75 -7.14 20.55
N LYS A 91 4.81 -6.76 21.41
CA LYS A 91 4.52 -7.47 22.66
C LYS A 91 4.05 -8.90 22.40
N LEU A 92 3.09 -9.09 21.51
CA LEU A 92 2.53 -10.41 21.22
C LEU A 92 3.55 -11.33 20.53
N TYR A 93 4.30 -10.79 19.58
CA TYR A 93 5.37 -11.49 18.87
C TYR A 93 6.43 -11.99 19.86
N THR A 94 6.94 -11.10 20.71
CA THR A 94 7.97 -11.44 21.71
C THR A 94 7.43 -12.42 22.75
N GLN A 95 6.16 -12.31 23.14
CA GLN A 95 5.51 -13.29 24.02
C GLN A 95 5.53 -14.69 23.40
N TYR A 96 5.22 -14.82 22.11
CA TYR A 96 5.24 -16.13 21.44
C TYR A 96 6.65 -16.69 21.24
N GLU A 97 7.66 -15.84 21.09
CA GLU A 97 9.06 -16.28 21.14
C GLU A 97 9.42 -16.85 22.52
N ASN A 98 9.07 -16.14 23.60
CA ASN A 98 9.38 -16.56 24.97
C ASN A 98 8.70 -17.87 25.38
N VAL A 99 7.49 -18.12 24.86
CA VAL A 99 6.74 -19.36 25.12
C VAL A 99 7.20 -20.51 24.18
N GLY A 100 8.15 -20.26 23.27
CA GLY A 100 8.72 -21.29 22.40
C GLY A 100 7.79 -21.74 21.27
N LYS A 101 6.88 -20.86 20.80
CA LYS A 101 5.96 -21.17 19.70
C LYS A 101 6.57 -21.04 18.30
N ALA A 102 7.82 -20.58 18.21
CA ALA A 102 8.51 -20.44 16.94
C ALA A 102 8.71 -21.81 16.28
N LYS A 103 8.31 -21.94 15.01
CA LYS A 103 8.55 -23.15 14.21
C LYS A 103 9.97 -23.23 13.69
N LYS A 104 10.53 -22.08 13.35
CA LYS A 104 11.89 -21.93 12.85
C LYS A 104 12.39 -20.55 13.25
N VAL A 105 13.64 -20.48 13.65
CA VAL A 105 14.32 -19.21 13.92
C VAL A 105 15.42 -19.06 12.87
N VAL A 106 15.52 -17.87 12.27
CA VAL A 106 16.46 -17.54 11.21
C VAL A 106 17.18 -16.24 11.54
N GLN A 107 18.35 -16.01 10.97
CA GLN A 107 18.98 -14.70 11.03
C GLN A 107 18.22 -13.72 10.12
N ALA A 108 17.74 -12.61 10.69
CA ALA A 108 16.85 -11.68 9.99
C ALA A 108 17.53 -11.11 8.74
N GLN A 109 18.77 -10.64 8.88
CA GLN A 109 19.52 -10.01 7.80
C GLN A 109 20.08 -11.05 6.81
N GLN A 110 20.86 -11.99 7.32
CA GLN A 110 21.69 -12.88 6.49
C GLN A 110 20.87 -13.95 5.76
N GLN A 111 19.74 -14.36 6.33
CA GLN A 111 18.92 -15.43 5.76
C GLN A 111 17.63 -14.88 5.14
N LEU A 112 16.81 -14.16 5.89
CA LEU A 112 15.49 -13.76 5.36
C LEU A 112 15.57 -12.52 4.46
N TRP A 113 16.25 -11.47 4.91
CA TRP A 113 16.38 -10.23 4.14
C TRP A 113 17.17 -10.44 2.84
N TYR A 114 18.25 -11.23 2.89
CA TYR A 114 19.02 -11.60 1.69
C TYR A 114 18.17 -12.33 0.64
N GLU A 115 17.30 -13.26 1.04
CA GLU A 115 16.39 -13.96 0.13
C GLU A 115 15.34 -13.03 -0.48
N ILE A 116 14.80 -12.09 0.32
CA ILE A 116 13.87 -11.06 -0.18
C ILE A 116 14.54 -10.23 -1.28
N LEU A 117 15.74 -9.71 -1.01
CA LEU A 117 16.51 -8.94 -1.98
C LEU A 117 16.85 -9.75 -3.23
N THR A 118 17.27 -11.01 -3.05
CA THR A 118 17.59 -11.92 -4.16
C THR A 118 16.37 -12.13 -5.06
N SER A 119 15.19 -12.31 -4.47
CA SER A 119 13.93 -12.43 -5.20
C SER A 119 13.58 -11.15 -5.98
N GLN A 120 13.78 -9.98 -5.36
CA GLN A 120 13.54 -8.69 -6.00
C GLN A 120 14.50 -8.44 -7.17
N VAL A 121 15.78 -8.80 -7.03
CA VAL A 121 16.75 -8.70 -8.14
C VAL A 121 16.36 -9.62 -9.29
N LYS A 122 15.90 -10.85 -9.00
CA LYS A 122 15.51 -11.83 -10.02
C LYS A 122 14.19 -11.49 -10.72
N THR A 123 13.21 -10.93 -9.99
CA THR A 123 11.80 -10.86 -10.46
C THR A 123 11.15 -9.49 -10.35
N GLY A 124 11.77 -8.54 -9.65
CA GLY A 124 11.16 -7.25 -9.28
C GLY A 124 10.14 -7.33 -8.15
N THR A 125 9.93 -8.52 -7.56
CA THR A 125 8.94 -8.78 -6.49
C THR A 125 9.60 -9.57 -5.35
N PRO A 126 9.08 -9.58 -4.11
CA PRO A 126 7.79 -9.02 -3.68
C PRO A 126 7.79 -7.50 -3.56
N TYR A 127 6.61 -6.90 -3.67
CA TYR A 127 6.38 -5.52 -3.26
C TYR A 127 6.61 -5.36 -1.76
N MET A 128 7.04 -4.18 -1.34
CA MET A 128 7.40 -3.90 0.05
C MET A 128 6.40 -2.92 0.64
N LEU A 129 5.60 -3.39 1.59
CA LEU A 129 4.62 -2.57 2.28
C LEU A 129 4.89 -2.60 3.77
N PHE A 130 4.90 -1.43 4.40
CA PHE A 130 5.20 -1.32 5.83
C PHE A 130 3.92 -1.20 6.65
N LYS A 131 3.73 -2.14 7.57
CA LYS A 131 2.62 -2.10 8.52
C LYS A 131 2.79 -0.90 9.43
N VAL A 132 1.76 -0.05 9.51
CA VAL A 132 1.80 1.21 10.27
C VAL A 132 2.23 0.99 11.73
N ARG A 133 3.19 1.80 12.20
CA ARG A 133 3.77 1.70 13.57
C ARG A 133 2.80 2.19 14.65
N ASN A 134 1.96 3.17 14.32
CA ASN A 134 1.21 3.93 15.32
C ASN A 134 -0.30 3.98 14.99
N LYS A 135 -1.14 3.45 15.88
CA LYS A 135 -2.61 3.53 15.80
C LYS A 135 -3.14 4.98 15.78
N ALA A 136 -2.36 5.94 16.28
CA ALA A 136 -2.74 7.36 16.26
C ALA A 136 -2.74 7.96 14.84
N ILE A 137 -1.99 7.37 13.90
CA ILE A 137 -1.88 7.87 12.52
C ILE A 137 -3.14 7.57 11.72
N ASN A 138 -3.85 6.51 12.11
CA ASN A 138 -5.15 6.15 11.57
C ASN A 138 -5.80 5.23 12.61
N LYS A 139 -6.89 5.65 13.28
CA LYS A 139 -7.73 4.69 14.04
C LYS A 139 -8.27 3.55 13.15
N ILE A 140 -8.04 3.65 11.83
CA ILE A 140 -7.98 2.54 10.86
C ILE A 140 -6.76 1.62 11.16
N CYS A 141 -6.57 1.15 12.38
CA CYS A 141 -5.93 -0.16 12.61
C CYS A 141 -7.03 -1.14 13.04
N ILE A 142 -8.17 -1.08 12.34
CA ILE A 142 -8.97 -2.27 12.05
C ILE A 142 -8.10 -3.08 11.08
N PRO A 143 -7.93 -4.42 11.19
CA PRO A 143 -6.83 -5.15 10.54
C PRO A 143 -6.68 -4.83 9.05
N LEU A 144 -5.81 -3.86 8.73
CA LEU A 144 -5.38 -3.60 7.36
C LEU A 144 -4.40 -4.72 7.04
N MET A 145 -4.95 -5.78 6.43
CA MET A 145 -4.23 -7.02 6.17
C MET A 145 -3.44 -7.00 4.88
N SER A 146 -3.74 -6.07 3.98
CA SER A 146 -3.18 -6.04 2.64
C SER A 146 -3.27 -4.67 1.99
N SER A 147 -2.70 -4.57 0.79
CA SER A 147 -2.94 -3.50 -0.17
C SER A 147 -3.49 -4.10 -1.46
N ASN A 148 -3.85 -3.26 -2.42
CA ASN A 148 -4.32 -3.69 -3.72
C ASN A 148 -3.15 -4.10 -4.65
N LEU A 149 -3.49 -4.44 -5.90
CA LEU A 149 -2.54 -4.91 -6.92
C LEU A 149 -1.36 -3.97 -7.19
N CYS A 150 -1.57 -2.66 -7.05
CA CYS A 150 -0.61 -1.63 -7.38
C CYS A 150 0.00 -0.94 -6.14
N THR A 151 -0.32 -1.41 -4.93
CA THR A 151 0.26 -1.01 -3.64
C THR A 151 -0.05 0.41 -3.16
N GLU A 152 -0.96 1.12 -3.82
CA GLU A 152 -1.33 2.50 -3.48
C GLU A 152 -2.54 2.58 -2.54
N ILE A 153 -3.37 1.54 -2.48
CA ILE A 153 -4.59 1.52 -1.68
C ILE A 153 -4.38 0.75 -0.38
N VAL A 154 -4.74 1.40 0.72
CA VAL A 154 -4.68 0.82 2.06
C VAL A 154 -6.05 1.01 2.70
N GLU A 155 -6.93 0.05 2.45
CA GLU A 155 -8.33 0.04 2.88
C GLU A 155 -8.64 -1.18 3.73
N TYR A 156 -9.60 -1.02 4.65
CA TYR A 156 -9.99 -2.09 5.56
C TYR A 156 -10.68 -3.23 4.81
N THR A 157 -10.34 -4.45 5.18
CA THR A 157 -10.96 -5.67 4.64
C THR A 157 -11.26 -6.63 5.77
N SER A 158 -12.39 -7.34 5.66
CA SER A 158 -12.75 -8.44 6.55
C SER A 158 -13.39 -9.57 5.75
N PRO A 159 -13.65 -10.75 6.35
CA PRO A 159 -14.43 -11.79 5.68
C PRO A 159 -15.82 -11.33 5.20
N ALA A 160 -16.38 -10.28 5.80
CA ALA A 160 -17.67 -9.71 5.44
C ALA A 160 -17.57 -8.47 4.53
N GLU A 161 -16.41 -7.83 4.47
CA GLU A 161 -16.22 -6.54 3.78
C GLU A 161 -15.04 -6.63 2.80
N THR A 162 -15.34 -6.49 1.51
CA THR A 162 -14.32 -6.37 0.46
C THR A 162 -14.16 -4.89 0.09
N ALA A 163 -12.95 -4.36 0.32
CA ALA A 163 -12.58 -3.01 -0.04
C ALA A 163 -12.67 -2.77 -1.55
N VAL A 164 -13.10 -1.58 -1.96
CA VAL A 164 -13.23 -1.17 -3.35
C VAL A 164 -12.69 0.25 -3.51
N CYS A 165 -11.85 0.43 -4.51
CA CYS A 165 -11.27 1.72 -4.81
C CYS A 165 -11.90 2.36 -6.07
N ASN A 166 -12.20 3.65 -5.99
CA ASN A 166 -12.59 4.50 -7.11
C ASN A 166 -11.44 5.44 -7.47
N LEU A 167 -10.88 5.29 -8.67
CA LEU A 167 -9.66 5.98 -9.09
C LEU A 167 -9.93 7.03 -10.18
N ALA A 168 -9.29 8.19 -10.04
CA ALA A 168 -9.20 9.23 -11.06
C ALA A 168 -7.83 9.93 -10.96
N SER A 169 -7.32 10.48 -12.09
CA SER A 169 -6.02 11.16 -12.14
C SER A 169 -6.16 12.61 -12.59
N ILE A 170 -5.29 13.48 -12.06
CA ILE A 170 -5.21 14.89 -12.43
C ILE A 170 -4.01 15.09 -13.37
N VAL A 171 -4.25 15.71 -14.53
CA VAL A 171 -3.19 16.01 -15.51
C VAL A 171 -2.44 17.28 -15.10
N LEU A 172 -1.42 17.13 -14.25
CA LEU A 172 -0.67 18.24 -13.67
C LEU A 172 -0.08 19.23 -14.71
N PRO A 173 0.47 18.79 -15.87
CA PRO A 173 1.01 19.71 -16.87
C PRO A 173 0.00 20.74 -17.41
N ARG A 174 -1.31 20.46 -17.34
CA ARG A 174 -2.35 21.40 -17.79
C ARG A 174 -2.45 22.66 -16.92
N PHE A 175 -1.88 22.65 -15.72
CA PHE A 175 -1.95 23.76 -14.77
C PHE A 175 -0.70 24.64 -14.76
N CYS A 176 0.32 24.32 -15.57
CA CYS A 176 1.50 25.16 -15.73
C CYS A 176 1.17 26.40 -16.59
N LYS A 177 1.44 27.61 -16.06
CA LYS A 177 1.26 28.88 -16.78
C LYS A 177 2.62 29.55 -17.00
N GLY A 178 2.99 29.83 -18.26
CA GLY A 178 4.20 30.59 -18.64
C GLY A 178 5.53 29.82 -18.66
N GLU A 179 6.61 30.50 -19.06
CA GLU A 179 7.99 29.96 -19.21
C GLU A 179 8.82 29.97 -17.91
N SER A 180 8.22 29.84 -16.72
CA SER A 180 9.02 29.74 -15.49
C SER A 180 9.64 28.35 -15.35
N ARG A 181 10.73 28.10 -16.08
CA ARG A 181 11.65 26.97 -15.89
C ARG A 181 12.30 27.13 -14.50
N GLY A 182 12.18 26.14 -13.62
CA GLY A 182 13.18 25.99 -12.54
C GLY A 182 12.71 25.71 -11.11
N GLN A 183 11.42 25.46 -10.83
CA GLN A 183 11.01 25.07 -9.47
C GLN A 183 10.26 23.73 -9.49
N TYR A 184 10.95 22.62 -9.75
CA TYR A 184 10.27 21.31 -9.90
C TYR A 184 10.08 20.58 -8.56
N LEU A 185 11.05 20.63 -7.63
CA LEU A 185 10.98 19.88 -6.37
C LEU A 185 10.08 20.52 -5.31
N THR A 186 10.14 21.86 -5.14
CA THR A 186 9.20 22.61 -4.28
C THR A 186 7.77 22.52 -4.79
N THR A 187 7.58 22.34 -6.09
CA THR A 187 6.26 22.24 -6.72
C THR A 187 5.51 20.96 -6.37
N TRP A 188 6.17 19.80 -6.27
CA TRP A 188 5.48 18.53 -5.98
C TRP A 188 4.79 18.51 -4.61
N PHE A 189 5.49 18.92 -3.56
CA PHE A 189 4.90 18.99 -2.22
C PHE A 189 3.73 19.99 -2.18
N ILE A 190 3.86 21.13 -2.86
CA ILE A 190 2.80 22.14 -2.98
C ILE A 190 1.59 21.56 -3.73
N LEU A 191 1.81 20.83 -4.83
CA LEU A 191 0.75 20.22 -5.62
C LEU A 191 -0.01 19.14 -4.84
N LEU A 192 0.70 18.24 -4.16
CA LEU A 192 0.08 17.20 -3.33
C LEU A 192 -0.71 17.81 -2.17
N THR A 193 -0.11 18.78 -1.48
CA THR A 193 -0.75 19.55 -0.41
C THR A 193 -2.02 20.23 -0.91
N LYS A 194 -1.96 20.88 -2.08
CA LYS A 194 -3.13 21.53 -2.71
C LYS A 194 -4.23 20.52 -3.04
N THR A 195 -3.88 19.41 -3.68
CA THR A 195 -4.84 18.36 -4.05
C THR A 195 -5.52 17.80 -2.81
N TYR A 196 -4.75 17.50 -1.76
CA TYR A 196 -5.29 16.98 -0.51
C TYR A 196 -6.20 17.99 0.20
N TYR A 197 -5.78 19.26 0.30
CA TYR A 197 -6.58 20.35 0.89
C TYR A 197 -7.95 20.50 0.18
N HIS A 198 -7.95 20.57 -1.15
CA HIS A 198 -9.20 20.74 -1.90
C HIS A 198 -10.05 19.46 -1.92
N ALA A 199 -9.45 18.28 -1.87
CA ALA A 199 -10.19 17.03 -1.75
C ALA A 199 -10.94 16.96 -0.40
N LEU A 200 -10.27 17.28 0.70
CA LEU A 200 -10.89 17.36 2.03
C LEU A 200 -12.02 18.39 2.05
N LYS A 201 -11.75 19.58 1.51
CA LYS A 201 -12.75 20.65 1.42
C LYS A 201 -14.00 20.20 0.68
N SER A 202 -13.82 19.61 -0.51
CA SER A 202 -14.93 19.12 -1.33
C SER A 202 -15.70 17.99 -0.64
N SER A 203 -15.00 17.07 0.02
CA SER A 203 -15.63 15.98 0.78
C SER A 203 -16.49 16.51 1.94
N SER A 204 -16.04 17.57 2.61
CA SER A 204 -16.80 18.22 3.68
C SER A 204 -18.01 19.02 3.17
N GLU A 205 -17.88 19.67 2.02
CA GLU A 205 -19.00 20.36 1.35
C GLU A 205 -20.09 19.36 0.92
N ILE A 206 -19.71 18.18 0.43
CA ILE A 206 -20.66 17.10 0.10
C ILE A 206 -21.31 16.56 1.38
N ALA A 207 -20.54 16.39 2.46
CA ALA A 207 -21.07 15.91 3.74
C ALA A 207 -22.14 16.84 4.33
N THR A 208 -22.11 18.14 4.01
CA THR A 208 -23.18 19.08 4.40
C THR A 208 -24.52 18.75 3.74
N LYS A 209 -24.50 18.16 2.55
CA LYS A 209 -25.71 17.80 1.78
C LYS A 209 -26.16 16.36 2.02
N GLU A 210 -25.20 15.44 2.14
CA GLU A 210 -25.47 13.99 2.18
C GLU A 210 -25.17 13.32 3.53
N GLY A 211 -24.64 14.07 4.49
CA GLY A 211 -24.16 13.55 5.76
C GLY A 211 -22.78 12.90 5.69
N ALA A 212 -22.23 12.55 6.85
CA ALA A 212 -20.95 11.83 6.97
C ALA A 212 -21.02 10.44 6.32
N TYR A 213 -19.85 9.81 6.10
CA TYR A 213 -19.84 8.35 5.93
C TYR A 213 -20.13 7.63 7.25
N GLU A 214 -20.68 6.41 7.17
CA GLU A 214 -21.25 5.68 8.30
C GLU A 214 -20.27 5.49 9.47
N THR A 215 -19.00 5.21 9.20
CA THR A 215 -17.97 4.94 10.22
C THR A 215 -17.16 6.18 10.63
N TYR A 216 -17.61 7.40 10.30
CA TYR A 216 -16.86 8.63 10.59
C TYR A 216 -16.65 8.89 12.09
N GLN A 217 -17.67 8.61 12.92
CA GLN A 217 -17.60 8.86 14.37
C GLN A 217 -16.51 8.05 15.08
N GLY A 218 -16.14 6.88 14.53
CA GLY A 218 -15.05 6.04 15.05
C GLY A 218 -13.65 6.43 14.51
N SER A 219 -13.59 7.35 13.56
CA SER A 219 -12.35 7.76 12.90
C SER A 219 -11.46 8.60 13.85
N PRO A 220 -10.14 8.74 13.56
CA PRO A 220 -9.26 9.52 14.41
C PRO A 220 -9.61 11.00 14.45
N GLY A 221 -10.36 11.53 13.46
CA GLY A 221 -10.66 12.97 13.35
C GLY A 221 -9.42 13.84 13.09
N VAL A 222 -8.28 13.22 12.74
CA VAL A 222 -7.00 13.89 12.50
C VAL A 222 -6.68 13.82 11.01
N VAL A 223 -6.26 14.94 10.42
CA VAL A 223 -5.80 15.00 9.02
C VAL A 223 -4.38 14.48 8.86
N GLN A 224 -4.06 13.97 7.68
CA GLN A 224 -2.79 13.28 7.41
C GLN A 224 -1.54 14.09 7.81
N PRO A 225 -1.37 15.39 7.57
CA PRO A 225 -0.16 16.10 8.00
C PRO A 225 0.13 15.99 9.50
N ALA A 226 -0.92 16.05 10.33
CA ALA A 226 -0.79 15.93 11.78
C ALA A 226 -0.39 14.52 12.22
N THR A 227 -0.76 13.48 11.45
CA THR A 227 -0.39 12.10 11.75
C THR A 227 1.11 11.85 11.53
N TRP A 228 1.73 12.57 10.60
CA TRP A 228 3.17 12.52 10.34
C TRP A 228 3.97 13.54 11.16
N SER A 229 3.32 14.29 12.05
CA SER A 229 3.95 15.41 12.77
C SER A 229 4.58 16.45 11.83
N VAL A 230 3.98 16.64 10.64
CA VAL A 230 4.43 17.59 9.63
C VAL A 230 3.61 18.86 9.73
N ILE A 231 4.29 20.01 9.84
CA ILE A 231 3.64 21.32 9.74
C ILE A 231 3.45 21.61 8.24
N PRO A 232 2.20 21.70 7.76
CA PRO A 232 1.96 21.99 6.36
C PRO A 232 2.31 23.45 6.03
N SER A 233 2.49 23.74 4.74
CA SER A 233 2.80 25.12 4.31
C SER A 233 1.67 26.09 4.66
N ASP A 234 2.04 27.33 4.96
CA ASP A 234 1.17 28.51 5.19
C ASP A 234 0.36 28.95 3.95
N ARG A 235 0.64 28.37 2.77
CA ARG A 235 -0.06 28.68 1.51
C ARG A 235 -1.57 28.43 1.55
N TRP A 236 -2.04 27.57 2.46
CA TRP A 236 -3.45 27.22 2.59
C TRP A 236 -3.90 27.36 4.05
N ASP A 237 -5.13 27.80 4.24
CA ASP A 237 -5.70 27.99 5.58
C ASP A 237 -6.20 26.66 6.15
N TRP A 238 -5.28 25.91 6.74
CA TRP A 238 -5.59 24.65 7.41
C TRP A 238 -6.46 24.84 8.64
N ALA A 239 -6.37 25.97 9.34
CA ALA A 239 -7.17 26.22 10.52
C ALA A 239 -8.66 26.35 10.15
N ALA A 240 -8.97 27.12 9.10
CA ALA A 240 -10.32 27.22 8.57
C ALA A 240 -10.84 25.89 8.03
N LEU A 241 -10.00 25.10 7.36
CA LEU A 241 -10.39 23.76 6.89
C LEU A 241 -10.71 22.82 8.06
N MET A 242 -9.90 22.82 9.12
CA MET A 242 -10.15 21.97 10.30
C MET A 242 -11.40 22.41 11.06
N ASP A 243 -11.66 23.73 11.17
CA ASP A 243 -12.92 24.24 11.74
C ASP A 243 -14.12 23.78 10.89
N MET A 244 -14.01 23.84 9.56
CA MET A 244 -15.05 23.34 8.65
C MET A 244 -15.29 21.84 8.82
N ILE A 245 -14.23 21.02 8.86
CA ILE A 245 -14.35 19.56 9.05
C ILE A 245 -14.95 19.23 10.42
N SER A 246 -14.63 20.00 11.46
CA SER A 246 -15.20 19.77 12.80
C SER A 246 -16.71 20.01 12.84
N LYS A 247 -17.22 20.97 12.03
CA LYS A 247 -18.65 21.30 11.92
C LYS A 247 -19.40 20.39 10.95
N ASN A 248 -18.86 20.22 9.75
CA ASN A 248 -19.54 19.64 8.59
C ASN A 248 -19.17 18.18 8.35
N VAL A 249 -18.21 17.63 9.10
CA VAL A 249 -17.65 16.28 8.92
C VAL A 249 -17.13 16.06 7.48
N ILE A 250 -16.82 14.81 7.10
CA ILE A 250 -16.38 14.47 5.73
C ILE A 250 -17.20 13.30 5.18
N ARG A 251 -17.35 13.26 3.85
CA ARG A 251 -18.14 12.23 3.15
C ARG A 251 -17.32 10.99 2.79
N ASN A 252 -16.01 11.11 2.63
CA ASN A 252 -15.15 10.03 2.17
C ASN A 252 -14.10 9.72 3.24
N SER A 253 -13.84 8.43 3.47
CA SER A 253 -12.84 7.96 4.44
C SER A 253 -11.40 8.22 3.95
N LEU A 254 -11.15 7.98 2.67
CA LEU A 254 -9.86 8.20 1.99
C LEU A 254 -10.10 8.97 0.69
N LEU A 255 -9.13 9.80 0.30
CA LEU A 255 -9.30 10.78 -0.78
C LEU A 255 -8.17 10.81 -1.80
N VAL A 256 -6.94 10.49 -1.37
CA VAL A 256 -5.74 10.63 -2.22
C VAL A 256 -4.93 9.34 -2.13
N ALA A 257 -4.72 8.72 -3.29
CA ALA A 257 -3.79 7.62 -3.50
C ALA A 257 -3.08 7.85 -4.83
N LEU A 258 -1.78 7.59 -4.90
CA LEU A 258 -0.98 7.80 -6.09
C LEU A 258 -0.82 6.47 -6.84
N MET A 259 -1.68 6.23 -7.82
CA MET A 259 -1.73 4.99 -8.58
C MET A 259 -0.86 5.03 -9.85
N PRO A 260 -0.39 3.89 -10.35
CA PRO A 260 0.18 3.80 -11.70
C PRO A 260 -0.84 4.24 -12.76
N THR A 261 -0.41 5.07 -13.70
CA THR A 261 -1.29 5.63 -14.75
C THR A 261 -0.97 5.10 -16.14
N ALA A 262 -0.26 3.97 -16.26
CA ALA A 262 0.25 3.39 -17.51
C ALA A 262 -0.61 3.65 -18.76
N SER A 263 -1.88 3.23 -18.76
CA SER A 263 -2.76 3.41 -19.93
C SER A 263 -3.27 4.85 -20.10
N THR A 264 -3.66 5.52 -19.01
CA THR A 264 -4.27 6.86 -19.08
C THR A 264 -3.24 7.94 -19.39
N SER A 265 -2.01 7.85 -18.85
CA SER A 265 -0.91 8.74 -19.21
C SER A 265 -0.51 8.56 -20.67
N GLN A 266 -0.51 7.32 -21.18
CA GLN A 266 -0.26 7.05 -22.60
C GLN A 266 -1.33 7.67 -23.51
N ILE A 267 -2.60 7.55 -23.17
CA ILE A 267 -3.72 8.15 -23.92
C ILE A 267 -3.59 9.68 -23.94
N LEU A 268 -3.24 10.27 -22.79
CA LEU A 268 -3.15 11.73 -22.63
C LEU A 268 -1.81 12.32 -23.03
N GLY A 269 -0.84 11.50 -23.45
CA GLY A 269 0.50 11.93 -23.87
C GLY A 269 1.36 12.50 -22.73
N ASN A 270 1.16 12.05 -21.49
CA ASN A 270 1.94 12.49 -20.32
C ASN A 270 2.89 11.38 -19.84
N ASN A 271 3.85 11.75 -18.98
CA ASN A 271 4.64 10.77 -18.23
C ASN A 271 3.76 10.02 -17.22
N GLU A 272 4.18 8.82 -16.83
CA GLU A 272 3.44 8.00 -15.87
C GLU A 272 3.52 8.58 -14.44
N CYS A 273 2.35 8.78 -13.84
CA CYS A 273 2.15 9.18 -12.45
C CYS A 273 3.15 10.26 -11.95
N PHE A 274 3.83 9.99 -10.83
CA PHE A 274 4.90 10.81 -10.26
C PHE A 274 6.29 10.30 -10.64
N GLU A 275 6.39 9.36 -11.58
CA GLU A 275 7.67 8.77 -11.94
C GLU A 275 8.53 9.77 -12.72
N PRO A 276 9.87 9.70 -12.58
CA PRO A 276 10.77 10.42 -13.47
C PRO A 276 10.66 9.87 -14.90
N TYR A 277 11.09 10.65 -15.90
CA TYR A 277 11.25 10.13 -17.25
C TYR A 277 12.30 9.02 -17.24
N THR A 278 11.90 7.80 -17.59
CA THR A 278 12.78 6.63 -17.63
C THR A 278 13.74 6.67 -18.81
N SER A 279 13.31 7.25 -19.93
CA SER A 279 14.11 7.44 -21.13
C SER A 279 13.62 8.67 -21.91
N ASN A 280 14.55 9.36 -22.58
CA ASN A 280 14.23 10.43 -23.51
C ASN A 280 13.65 9.91 -24.83
N VAL A 281 13.89 8.64 -25.15
CA VAL A 281 13.41 7.98 -26.37
C VAL A 281 12.78 6.65 -25.98
N PHE A 282 11.54 6.42 -26.37
CA PHE A 282 10.83 5.17 -26.14
C PHE A 282 10.28 4.67 -27.47
N SER A 283 10.29 3.36 -27.68
CA SER A 283 9.63 2.75 -28.83
C SER A 283 8.29 2.14 -28.41
N ARG A 284 7.25 2.35 -29.23
CA ARG A 284 5.92 1.76 -29.05
C ARG A 284 5.61 0.82 -30.19
N ARG A 285 5.07 -0.35 -29.86
CA ARG A 285 4.57 -1.30 -30.86
C ARG A 285 3.14 -0.90 -31.23
N VAL A 286 2.92 -0.61 -32.51
CA VAL A 286 1.58 -0.40 -33.10
C VAL A 286 1.29 -1.50 -34.14
N LEU A 287 0.05 -1.56 -34.63
CA LEU A 287 -0.38 -2.59 -35.59
C LEU A 287 0.51 -2.66 -36.86
N CYS A 288 1.02 -1.52 -37.32
CA CYS A 288 1.77 -1.45 -38.57
C CYS A 288 3.29 -1.62 -38.41
N ASN A 289 3.89 -1.28 -37.26
CA ASN A 289 5.33 -1.43 -36.97
C ASN A 289 5.69 -0.94 -35.55
N LYS A 290 6.99 -0.86 -35.23
CA LYS A 290 7.50 -0.14 -34.04
C LYS A 290 7.71 1.34 -34.39
N PHE A 291 7.11 2.24 -33.62
CA PHE A 291 7.32 3.70 -33.66
C PHE A 291 8.24 4.12 -32.52
#